data_AF-A0A6M0JVF9-F1
#
_entry.id   AF-A0A6M0JVF9-F1
#
_cell.length_a   1.000
_cell.length_b   1.000
_cell.length_c   1.000
_cell.angle_alpha   90.00
_cell.angle_beta   90.00
_cell.angle_gamma   90.00
#
_symmetry.space_group_name_H-M   'P 1'
#
loop_
_entity.id
_entity.type
_entity.pdbx_description
1 polymer ?
#
loop_
_entity_poly.entity_id
_entity_poly.type
_entity_poly.pdbx_seq_one_letter_code
_entity_poly.pdbx_strand_id
1 'polypeptide(L)'
;MFRLVAVAAGVSSLIAGCAVLPPNHLGGIATSVSPQEYGDRLCRHLDLEDYSGCVSEVLEYFETPRPNDIPPGHSTSGPIAVMFDEDVYTGHYDSAPPFAASFRVSNGVNACSASYNGLGDSQDALFDVYCNDGRSGWADMILAMDGRNGIGKLALDDGSRANIVFGYLPLGRAEPYPYRP
;
A
#
# COMPACT_ATOMS: atom_id res chain seq x y z
N MET A 1 25.71 -13.16 65.65
CA MET A 1 25.63 -11.89 64.90
C MET A 1 26.78 -11.85 63.92
N PHE A 2 26.53 -12.04 62.62
CA PHE A 2 27.14 -11.31 61.49
C PHE A 2 26.60 -11.92 60.18
N ARG A 3 26.05 -11.05 59.34
CA ARG A 3 25.42 -11.30 58.03
C ARG A 3 26.47 -11.66 56.99
N LEU A 4 26.10 -12.39 55.92
CA LEU A 4 26.51 -12.12 54.52
C LEU A 4 25.67 -13.01 53.57
N VAL A 5 24.60 -12.42 53.01
CA VAL A 5 24.42 -12.04 51.59
C VAL A 5 24.05 -13.23 50.70
N ALA A 6 22.73 -13.40 50.52
CA ALA A 6 22.15 -14.20 49.46
C ALA A 6 22.35 -13.47 48.12
N VAL A 7 23.09 -14.07 47.20
CA VAL A 7 23.19 -13.60 45.82
C VAL A 7 21.91 -14.04 45.11
N ALA A 8 20.96 -13.12 44.98
CA ALA A 8 19.82 -13.28 44.10
C ALA A 8 20.32 -13.23 42.65
N ALA A 9 20.44 -14.40 42.01
CA ALA A 9 20.66 -14.48 40.58
C ALA A 9 19.37 -14.03 39.87
N GLY A 10 19.30 -12.74 39.54
CA GLY A 10 18.26 -12.18 38.70
C GLY A 10 18.41 -12.71 37.27
N VAL A 11 17.63 -13.73 36.94
CA VAL A 11 17.36 -14.10 35.54
C VAL A 11 16.29 -13.14 35.05
N SER A 12 16.72 -11.97 34.58
CA SER A 12 15.88 -11.11 33.77
C SER A 12 15.71 -11.78 32.41
N SER A 13 14.67 -12.63 32.32
CA SER A 13 14.14 -13.11 31.05
C SER A 13 13.61 -11.90 30.28
N LEU A 14 14.49 -11.29 29.48
CA LEU A 14 14.11 -10.39 28.42
C LEU A 14 13.27 -11.22 27.46
N ILE A 15 11.95 -11.15 27.63
CA ILE A 15 11.01 -11.46 26.56
C ILE A 15 11.29 -10.40 25.51
N ALA A 16 12.25 -10.70 24.63
CA ALA A 16 12.32 -10.09 23.32
C ALA A 16 11.00 -10.50 22.66
N GLY A 17 9.99 -9.65 22.82
CA GLY A 17 8.79 -9.71 22.02
C GLY A 17 9.28 -9.68 20.58
N CYS A 18 9.26 -10.85 19.94
CA CYS A 18 9.34 -10.93 18.50
C CYS A 18 8.06 -10.23 18.04
N ALA A 19 8.14 -8.93 17.80
CA ALA A 19 7.20 -8.26 16.91
C ALA A 19 7.41 -8.98 15.58
N VAL A 20 6.55 -9.98 15.33
CA VAL A 20 6.50 -10.69 14.06
C VAL A 20 5.93 -9.66 13.09
N LEU A 21 6.80 -8.79 12.56
CA LEU A 21 6.45 -7.99 11.41
C LEU A 21 6.05 -8.98 10.31
N PRO A 22 4.88 -8.79 9.67
CA PRO A 22 4.43 -9.69 8.62
C PRO A 22 5.53 -9.84 7.56
N PRO A 23 5.82 -11.06 7.08
CA PRO A 23 6.72 -11.22 5.94
C PRO A 23 6.16 -10.42 4.75
N ASN A 24 7.00 -9.55 4.16
CA ASN A 24 6.66 -8.55 3.13
C ASN A 24 6.13 -7.19 3.61
N HIS A 25 6.16 -6.91 4.89
CA HIS A 25 5.96 -5.57 5.41
C HIS A 25 7.04 -4.61 4.87
N LEU A 26 6.61 -3.54 4.22
CA LEU A 26 7.48 -2.53 3.62
C LEU A 26 8.01 -1.55 4.69
N GLY A 27 7.24 -1.30 5.75
CA GLY A 27 7.66 -0.49 6.91
C GLY A 27 7.58 1.02 6.73
N GLY A 28 7.06 1.72 7.75
CA GLY A 28 6.98 3.17 7.78
C GLY A 28 5.81 3.76 7.00
N ILE A 29 5.59 5.07 7.13
CA ILE A 29 4.45 5.78 6.54
C ILE A 29 4.77 6.47 5.20
N ALA A 30 6.06 6.67 4.90
CA ALA A 30 6.49 7.30 3.66
C ALA A 30 7.90 6.84 3.22
N THR A 31 8.13 6.78 1.90
CA THR A 31 9.44 6.44 1.29
C THR A 31 9.65 7.14 -0.05
N SER A 32 10.89 7.16 -0.55
CA SER A 32 11.16 7.58 -1.93
C SER A 32 10.73 6.48 -2.89
N VAL A 33 9.84 6.80 -3.82
CA VAL A 33 9.38 5.87 -4.87
C VAL A 33 9.86 6.40 -6.22
N SER A 34 10.61 5.58 -6.95
CA SER A 34 11.07 5.96 -8.29
C SER A 34 9.97 5.72 -9.34
N PRO A 35 9.96 6.46 -10.46
CA PRO A 35 9.10 6.18 -11.61
C PRO A 35 9.16 4.72 -12.08
N GLN A 36 10.38 4.15 -12.12
CA GLN A 36 10.60 2.76 -12.50
C GLN A 36 9.93 1.80 -11.51
N GLU A 37 10.12 2.00 -10.21
CA GLU A 37 9.48 1.15 -9.19
C GLU A 37 7.95 1.23 -9.25
N TYR A 38 7.41 2.42 -9.50
CA TYR A 38 5.99 2.60 -9.71
C TYR A 38 5.50 1.82 -10.94
N GLY A 39 6.19 1.97 -12.07
CA GLY A 39 5.89 1.24 -13.32
C GLY A 39 6.00 -0.28 -13.16
N ASP A 40 7.05 -0.77 -12.50
CA ASP A 40 7.26 -2.20 -12.24
C ASP A 40 6.20 -2.80 -11.32
N ARG A 41 5.55 -2.00 -10.49
CA ARG A 41 4.41 -2.45 -9.66
C ARG A 41 3.11 -2.36 -10.42
N LEU A 42 2.92 -1.32 -11.21
CA LEU A 42 1.73 -1.14 -12.03
C LEU A 42 1.63 -2.22 -13.10
N CYS A 43 2.67 -2.40 -13.91
CA CYS A 43 2.61 -3.15 -15.16
C CYS A 43 2.90 -4.66 -15.03
N ARG A 44 3.30 -5.17 -13.86
CA ARG A 44 3.84 -6.54 -13.73
C ARG A 44 2.87 -7.68 -14.03
N HIS A 45 1.59 -7.41 -13.95
CA HIS A 45 0.54 -8.37 -14.28
C HIS A 45 0.38 -8.57 -15.79
N LEU A 46 1.05 -7.75 -16.60
CA LEU A 46 0.99 -7.82 -18.05
C LEU A 46 2.00 -8.83 -18.59
N ASP A 47 1.65 -9.40 -19.74
CA ASP A 47 2.57 -10.19 -20.53
C ASP A 47 3.76 -9.36 -20.99
N LEU A 48 4.86 -10.03 -21.33
CA LEU A 48 6.13 -9.37 -21.66
C LEU A 48 6.01 -8.36 -22.83
N GLU A 49 5.11 -8.64 -23.78
CA GLU A 49 4.82 -7.75 -24.92
C GLU A 49 4.29 -6.39 -24.44
N ASP A 50 3.27 -6.41 -23.57
CA ASP A 50 2.57 -5.22 -23.08
C ASP A 50 3.31 -4.52 -21.93
N TYR A 51 4.04 -5.28 -21.10
CA TYR A 51 4.79 -4.74 -19.96
C TYR A 51 5.72 -3.59 -20.37
N SER A 52 6.46 -3.74 -21.47
CA SER A 52 7.42 -2.73 -21.93
C SER A 52 6.74 -1.44 -22.39
N GLY A 53 5.57 -1.57 -23.03
CA GLY A 53 4.73 -0.44 -23.45
C GLY A 53 4.16 0.31 -22.25
N CYS A 54 3.56 -0.43 -21.31
CA CYS A 54 3.02 0.12 -20.07
C CYS A 54 4.11 0.87 -19.27
N VAL A 55 5.28 0.26 -19.03
CA VAL A 55 6.37 0.93 -18.29
C VAL A 55 6.83 2.20 -19.02
N SER A 56 6.93 2.16 -20.35
CA SER A 56 7.32 3.35 -21.13
C SER A 56 6.31 4.49 -20.97
N GLU A 57 5.01 4.21 -21.01
CA GLU A 57 3.97 5.21 -20.79
C GLU A 57 4.02 5.78 -19.36
N VAL A 58 4.28 4.94 -18.36
CA VAL A 58 4.49 5.41 -16.98
C VAL A 58 5.69 6.35 -16.90
N LEU A 59 6.83 5.98 -17.47
CA LEU A 59 8.04 6.81 -17.45
C LEU A 59 7.83 8.13 -18.18
N GLU A 60 7.19 8.11 -19.36
CA GLU A 60 6.85 9.31 -20.11
C GLU A 60 5.94 10.26 -19.30
N TYR A 61 5.01 9.70 -18.51
CA TYR A 61 4.17 10.50 -17.61
C TYR A 61 5.02 11.31 -16.63
N PHE A 62 6.07 10.72 -16.06
CA PHE A 62 6.96 11.38 -15.09
C PHE A 62 7.92 12.37 -15.74
N GLU A 63 8.31 12.17 -17.00
CA GLU A 63 9.20 13.06 -17.72
C GLU A 63 8.48 14.30 -18.28
N THR A 64 7.20 14.16 -18.61
CA THR A 64 6.40 15.24 -19.21
C THR A 64 5.89 16.20 -18.13
N PRO A 65 6.25 17.50 -18.17
CA PRO A 65 5.70 18.48 -17.23
C PRO A 65 4.17 18.59 -17.38
N ARG A 66 3.44 18.35 -16.30
CA ARG A 66 1.97 18.48 -16.27
C ARG A 66 1.57 19.60 -15.32
N PRO A 67 0.55 20.41 -15.66
CA PRO A 67 -0.05 21.33 -14.71
C PRO A 67 -0.49 20.56 -13.45
N ASN A 68 -0.24 21.11 -12.27
CA ASN A 68 -0.80 20.56 -11.04
C ASN A 68 -2.23 21.11 -10.87
N ASP A 69 -3.20 20.41 -11.46
CA ASP A 69 -4.61 20.75 -11.46
C ASP A 69 -5.44 19.90 -10.46
N ILE A 70 -4.76 19.14 -9.59
CA ILE A 70 -5.40 18.38 -8.51
C ILE A 70 -6.11 19.38 -7.59
N PRO A 71 -7.45 19.32 -7.44
CA PRO A 71 -8.16 20.30 -6.64
C PRO A 71 -7.71 20.25 -5.17
N PRO A 72 -7.75 21.39 -4.45
CA PRO A 72 -7.49 21.42 -3.02
C PRO A 72 -8.38 20.42 -2.27
N GLY A 73 -7.81 19.67 -1.32
CA GLY A 73 -8.53 18.61 -0.58
C GLY A 73 -8.32 17.20 -1.11
N HIS A 74 -7.74 17.04 -2.30
CA HIS A 74 -7.37 15.74 -2.88
C HIS A 74 -5.86 15.43 -2.73
N SER A 75 -5.21 16.03 -1.75
CA SER A 75 -3.81 15.70 -1.43
C SER A 75 -3.69 14.33 -0.76
N THR A 76 -4.79 13.79 -0.24
CA THR A 76 -4.84 12.61 0.62
C THR A 76 -5.89 11.61 0.16
N SER A 77 -6.45 11.77 -1.04
CA SER A 77 -7.40 10.85 -1.67
C SER A 77 -7.14 10.79 -3.17
N GLY A 78 -7.65 9.77 -3.85
CA GLY A 78 -7.49 9.65 -5.28
C GLY A 78 -7.57 8.23 -5.82
N PRO A 79 -7.06 8.00 -7.04
CA PRO A 79 -7.10 6.68 -7.66
C PRO A 79 -6.20 5.68 -6.94
N ILE A 80 -6.62 4.43 -7.00
CA ILE A 80 -5.85 3.28 -6.56
C ILE A 80 -6.07 2.13 -7.53
N ALA A 81 -5.00 1.39 -7.79
CA ALA A 81 -5.03 0.11 -8.49
C ALA A 81 -4.39 -0.98 -7.62
N VAL A 82 -5.01 -2.14 -7.63
CA VAL A 82 -4.55 -3.36 -6.97
C VAL A 82 -4.40 -4.42 -8.05
N MET A 83 -3.17 -4.90 -8.25
CA MET A 83 -2.83 -5.81 -9.34
C MET A 83 -2.43 -7.16 -8.75
N PHE A 84 -3.35 -8.11 -8.88
CA PHE A 84 -3.06 -9.54 -8.77
C PHE A 84 -2.39 -10.01 -10.07
N ASP A 85 -1.96 -11.26 -10.13
CA ASP A 85 -1.20 -11.77 -11.28
C ASP A 85 -1.94 -11.60 -12.61
N GLU A 86 -3.26 -11.84 -12.66
CA GLU A 86 -4.07 -11.73 -13.89
C GLU A 86 -5.23 -10.72 -13.78
N ASP A 87 -5.50 -10.20 -12.57
CA ASP A 87 -6.65 -9.33 -12.31
C ASP A 87 -6.21 -7.94 -11.81
N VAL A 88 -6.81 -6.92 -12.40
CA VAL A 88 -6.66 -5.53 -11.94
C VAL A 88 -7.96 -5.03 -11.34
N TYR A 89 -7.87 -4.59 -10.09
CA TYR A 89 -8.95 -3.91 -9.39
C TYR A 89 -8.62 -2.43 -9.33
N THR A 90 -9.53 -1.58 -9.77
CA THR A 90 -9.36 -0.12 -9.72
C THR A 90 -10.41 0.51 -8.82
N GLY A 91 -10.11 1.68 -8.28
CA GLY A 91 -11.07 2.42 -7.49
C GLY A 91 -10.48 3.65 -6.83
N HIS A 92 -10.95 3.95 -5.63
CA HIS A 92 -10.64 5.18 -4.91
C HIS A 92 -10.10 4.87 -3.52
N TYR A 93 -9.09 5.63 -3.09
CA TYR A 93 -8.61 5.67 -1.72
C TYR A 93 -8.90 7.03 -1.09
N ASP A 94 -9.23 7.02 0.19
CA ASP A 94 -9.41 8.19 1.02
C ASP A 94 -8.51 8.04 2.24
N SER A 95 -7.71 9.05 2.54
CA SER A 95 -7.02 9.16 3.82
C SER A 95 -7.42 10.44 4.52
N ALA A 96 -7.61 10.30 5.83
CA ALA A 96 -7.71 11.37 6.81
C ALA A 96 -6.44 11.28 7.68
N PRO A 97 -5.30 11.81 7.20
CA PRO A 97 -4.05 11.67 7.92
C PRO A 97 -4.11 12.34 9.30
N PRO A 98 -3.36 11.81 10.29
CA PRO A 98 -2.55 10.59 10.26
C PRO A 98 -3.30 9.32 10.74
N PHE A 99 -4.60 9.41 11.05
CA PHE A 99 -5.26 8.41 11.91
C PHE A 99 -6.22 7.47 11.19
N ALA A 100 -6.61 7.74 9.95
CA ALA A 100 -7.49 6.82 9.24
C ALA A 100 -7.23 6.88 7.74
N ALA A 101 -7.36 5.72 7.11
CA ALA A 101 -7.39 5.61 5.66
C ALA A 101 -8.25 4.44 5.26
N SER A 102 -8.77 4.48 4.04
CA SER A 102 -9.55 3.40 3.46
C SER A 102 -9.44 3.41 1.95
N PHE A 103 -9.69 2.27 1.34
CA PHE A 103 -9.88 2.21 -0.10
C PHE A 103 -10.97 1.22 -0.47
N ARG A 104 -11.52 1.40 -1.67
CA ARG A 104 -12.41 0.43 -2.31
C ARG A 104 -11.98 0.25 -3.75
N VAL A 105 -11.87 -1.01 -4.17
CA VAL A 105 -11.46 -1.38 -5.53
C VAL A 105 -12.35 -2.48 -6.08
N SER A 106 -12.53 -2.52 -7.40
CA SER A 106 -13.30 -3.54 -8.09
C SER A 106 -12.75 -3.81 -9.49
N ASN A 107 -12.93 -5.04 -9.98
CA ASN A 107 -12.73 -5.43 -11.37
C ASN A 107 -14.07 -5.60 -12.13
N GLY A 108 -15.19 -5.12 -11.55
CA GLY A 108 -16.54 -5.25 -12.09
C GLY A 108 -17.28 -6.54 -11.67
N VAL A 109 -16.56 -7.57 -11.23
CA VAL A 109 -17.15 -8.83 -10.72
C VAL A 109 -16.97 -8.92 -9.21
N ASN A 110 -15.73 -8.77 -8.76
CA ASN A 110 -15.34 -8.79 -7.36
C ASN A 110 -15.00 -7.38 -6.89
N ALA A 111 -15.12 -7.16 -5.58
CA ALA A 111 -14.77 -5.91 -4.94
C ALA A 111 -14.11 -6.17 -3.61
N CYS A 112 -13.07 -5.40 -3.31
CA CYS A 112 -12.38 -5.42 -2.03
C CYS A 112 -12.40 -4.03 -1.42
N SER A 113 -12.61 -3.97 -0.11
CA SER A 113 -12.48 -2.77 0.70
C SER A 113 -11.44 -2.98 1.76
N ALA A 114 -10.69 -1.94 2.07
CA ALA A 114 -9.76 -1.98 3.18
C ALA A 114 -9.84 -0.70 4.01
N SER A 115 -9.51 -0.81 5.30
CA SER A 115 -9.45 0.33 6.20
C SER A 115 -8.36 0.17 7.24
N TYR A 116 -7.75 1.29 7.59
CA TYR A 116 -6.77 1.43 8.65
C TYR A 116 -7.26 2.49 9.64
N ASN A 117 -7.04 2.25 10.94
CA ASN A 117 -7.24 3.22 12.01
C ASN A 117 -6.01 3.26 12.93
N GLY A 118 -5.26 4.35 12.86
CA GLY A 118 -4.01 4.59 13.58
C GLY A 118 -4.15 5.07 15.02
N LEU A 119 -5.37 5.13 15.57
CA LEU A 119 -5.56 5.43 17.00
C LEU A 119 -5.19 4.25 17.94
N GLY A 120 -4.74 3.12 17.39
CA GLY A 120 -4.32 1.93 18.14
C GLY A 120 -2.82 1.64 18.04
N ASP A 121 -1.95 2.52 18.53
CA ASP A 121 -0.50 2.32 18.75
C ASP A 121 0.35 1.74 17.59
N SER A 122 -0.19 1.65 16.37
CA SER A 122 0.51 1.10 15.20
C SER A 122 1.39 2.17 14.55
N GLN A 123 2.69 1.87 14.39
CA GLN A 123 3.62 2.70 13.62
C GLN A 123 3.49 2.49 12.11
N ASP A 124 2.66 1.53 11.71
CA ASP A 124 2.51 1.06 10.34
C ASP A 124 1.07 1.23 9.85
N ALA A 125 0.91 1.61 8.58
CA ALA A 125 -0.38 1.77 7.91
C ALA A 125 -0.87 0.41 7.38
N LEU A 126 -1.15 -0.52 8.30
CA LEU A 126 -1.69 -1.84 8.00
C LEU A 126 -3.22 -1.80 7.93
N PHE A 127 -3.76 -2.09 6.75
CA PHE A 127 -5.20 -2.09 6.48
C PHE A 127 -5.74 -3.50 6.60
N ASP A 128 -6.87 -3.67 7.27
CA ASP A 128 -7.66 -4.89 7.18
C ASP A 128 -8.40 -4.91 5.85
N VAL A 129 -8.25 -5.98 5.08
CA VAL A 129 -8.85 -6.15 3.74
C VAL A 129 -9.99 -7.15 3.80
N TYR A 130 -11.11 -6.81 3.17
CA TYR A 130 -12.27 -7.69 3.00
C TYR A 130 -12.78 -7.62 1.56
N CYS A 131 -12.96 -8.77 0.94
CA CYS A 131 -13.51 -8.91 -0.41
C CYS A 131 -14.92 -9.52 -0.38
N ASN A 132 -15.76 -9.16 -1.35
CA ASN A 132 -17.15 -9.64 -1.45
C ASN A 132 -17.27 -11.13 -1.80
N ASP A 133 -16.19 -11.76 -2.26
CA ASP A 133 -16.06 -13.20 -2.51
C ASP A 133 -15.72 -14.01 -1.24
N GLY A 134 -15.60 -13.33 -0.09
CA GLY A 134 -15.32 -13.95 1.21
C GLY A 134 -13.85 -14.00 1.59
N ARG A 135 -12.93 -13.53 0.73
CA ARG A 135 -11.50 -13.43 1.08
C ARG A 135 -11.25 -12.26 2.03
N SER A 136 -10.28 -12.44 2.92
CA SER A 136 -9.79 -11.43 3.85
C SER A 136 -8.26 -11.43 3.88
N GLY A 137 -7.67 -10.39 4.49
CA GLY A 137 -6.24 -10.33 4.72
C GLY A 137 -5.81 -8.93 5.12
N TRP A 138 -4.62 -8.53 4.70
CA TRP A 138 -4.06 -7.23 5.02
C TRP A 138 -3.43 -6.54 3.80
N ALA A 139 -3.34 -5.22 3.88
CA ALA A 139 -2.57 -4.41 2.96
C ALA A 139 -1.64 -3.46 3.72
N ASP A 140 -0.44 -3.26 3.18
CA ASP A 140 0.55 -2.29 3.65
C ASP A 140 0.75 -1.26 2.55
N MET A 141 0.46 0.01 2.86
CA MET A 141 0.54 1.12 1.93
C MET A 141 1.53 2.16 2.44
N ILE A 142 2.46 2.56 1.58
CA ILE A 142 3.45 3.60 1.87
C ILE A 142 3.26 4.77 0.91
N LEU A 143 3.22 5.97 1.48
CA LEU A 143 3.17 7.21 0.74
C LEU A 143 4.54 7.51 0.08
N ALA A 144 4.55 7.91 -1.17
CA ALA A 144 5.73 8.50 -1.77
C ALA A 144 6.05 9.84 -1.08
N MET A 145 7.33 10.22 -1.02
CA MET A 145 7.74 11.51 -0.40
C MET A 145 7.12 12.75 -1.04
N ASP A 146 6.56 12.64 -2.25
CA ASP A 146 5.78 13.72 -2.88
C ASP A 146 4.43 13.98 -2.19
N GLY A 147 4.01 13.08 -1.30
CA GLY A 147 2.80 13.17 -0.49
C GLY A 147 1.50 12.93 -1.24
N ARG A 148 1.54 12.54 -2.52
CA ARG A 148 0.35 12.43 -3.40
C ARG A 148 0.16 11.05 -3.99
N ASN A 149 1.26 10.32 -4.11
CA ASN A 149 1.31 9.00 -4.70
C ASN A 149 1.82 8.01 -3.69
N GLY A 150 1.77 6.73 -4.04
CA GLY A 150 2.43 5.72 -3.25
C GLY A 150 2.24 4.34 -3.80
N ILE A 151 2.78 3.40 -3.05
CA ILE A 151 2.88 2.00 -3.41
C ILE A 151 2.53 1.14 -2.21
N GLY A 152 2.15 -0.09 -2.45
CA GLY A 152 1.85 -1.02 -1.37
C GLY A 152 1.87 -2.46 -1.81
N LYS A 153 1.54 -3.31 -0.87
CA LYS A 153 1.33 -4.74 -1.07
C LYS A 153 0.06 -5.16 -0.37
N LEU A 154 -0.59 -6.17 -0.93
CA LEU A 154 -1.74 -6.83 -0.34
C LEU A 154 -1.44 -8.32 -0.26
N ALA A 155 -1.80 -8.94 0.87
CA ALA A 155 -1.74 -10.38 1.06
C ALA A 155 -3.07 -10.85 1.66
N LEU A 156 -3.70 -11.81 0.99
CA LEU A 156 -4.91 -12.46 1.47
C LEU A 156 -4.59 -13.74 2.24
N ASP A 157 -5.50 -14.16 3.11
CA ASP A 157 -5.37 -15.33 3.98
C ASP A 157 -5.31 -16.65 3.19
N ASP A 158 -5.82 -16.65 1.96
CA ASP A 158 -5.72 -17.78 1.03
C ASP A 158 -4.34 -17.89 0.35
N GLY A 159 -3.43 -16.96 0.64
CA GLY A 159 -2.08 -16.89 0.09
C GLY A 159 -1.95 -16.01 -1.17
N SER A 160 -3.06 -15.51 -1.72
CA SER A 160 -3.04 -14.57 -2.86
C SER A 160 -2.31 -13.29 -2.50
N ARG A 161 -1.61 -12.71 -3.47
CA ARG A 161 -0.84 -11.47 -3.29
C ARG A 161 -1.11 -10.51 -4.43
N ALA A 162 -1.05 -9.22 -4.11
CA ALA A 162 -1.14 -8.16 -5.11
C ALA A 162 -0.18 -7.02 -4.80
N ASN A 163 0.19 -6.29 -5.86
CA ASN A 163 0.79 -4.97 -5.70
C ASN A 163 -0.31 -3.93 -5.55
N ILE A 164 0.03 -2.82 -4.90
CA ILE A 164 -0.81 -1.63 -4.86
C ILE A 164 -0.01 -0.47 -5.42
N VAL A 165 -0.65 0.35 -6.24
CA VAL A 165 -0.18 1.67 -6.64
C VAL A 165 -1.33 2.64 -6.50
N PHE A 166 -1.08 3.84 -5.97
CA PHE A 166 -2.11 4.84 -5.74
C PHE A 166 -1.60 6.25 -5.99
N GLY A 167 -2.54 7.15 -6.25
CA GLY A 167 -2.28 8.54 -6.60
C GLY A 167 -2.35 8.82 -8.11
N TYR A 168 -2.37 10.11 -8.42
CA TYR A 168 -2.79 10.69 -9.70
C TYR A 168 -1.78 10.58 -10.86
N LEU A 169 -0.83 9.64 -10.78
CA LEU A 169 0.17 9.38 -11.80
C LEU A 169 -0.48 8.69 -13.05
N PRO A 170 -0.01 7.55 -13.62
CA PRO A 170 -0.65 7.00 -14.83
C PRO A 170 -2.08 6.50 -14.58
N LEU A 171 -2.55 6.44 -13.32
CA LEU A 171 -3.94 6.12 -13.01
C LEU A 171 -4.91 7.24 -13.43
N GLY A 172 -4.43 8.47 -13.61
CA GLY A 172 -5.21 9.61 -14.09
C GLY A 172 -6.03 10.34 -13.01
N ARG A 173 -6.76 11.40 -13.42
CA ARG A 173 -7.27 12.46 -12.54
C ARG A 173 -8.79 12.59 -12.45
N ALA A 174 -9.53 11.95 -13.34
CA ALA A 174 -10.98 11.97 -13.37
C ALA A 174 -11.51 10.53 -13.30
N GLU A 175 -12.63 10.34 -12.62
CA GLU A 175 -13.35 9.07 -12.64
C GLU A 175 -14.11 8.91 -13.98
N PRO A 176 -14.14 7.71 -14.58
CA PRO A 176 -13.38 6.53 -14.19
C PRO A 176 -11.89 6.73 -14.51
N TYR A 177 -11.04 6.39 -13.54
CA TYR A 177 -9.60 6.56 -13.64
C TYR A 177 -9.05 5.82 -14.86
N PRO A 178 -8.46 6.52 -15.84
CA PRO A 178 -8.22 6.01 -17.19
C PRO A 178 -7.04 5.02 -17.27
N TYR A 179 -6.71 4.29 -16.20
CA TYR A 179 -5.70 3.24 -16.28
C TYR A 179 -6.08 2.27 -17.39
N ARG A 180 -5.21 2.19 -18.39
CA ARG A 180 -5.30 1.25 -19.49
C ARG A 180 -4.01 0.44 -19.45
N PRO A 181 -4.10 -0.89 -19.30
CA PRO A 181 -2.95 -1.75 -19.48
C PRO A 181 -2.40 -1.65 -20.91
#